data_AF-A0A1F3VJC7-F1
#
_entry.id   AF-A0A1F3VJC7-F1
#
_cell.length_a   1.000
_cell.length_b   1.000
_cell.length_c   1.000
_cell.angle_alpha   90.00
_cell.angle_beta   90.00
_cell.angle_gamma   90.00
#
_symmetry.space_group_name_H-M   'P 1'
#
loop_
_entity.id
_entity.type
_entity.pdbx_description
1 polymer ?
#
loop_
_entity_poly.entity_id
_entity_poly.type
_entity_poly.pdbx_seq_one_letter_code
_entity_poly.pdbx_strand_id
1 'polypeptide(L)'
;MKYRRADWKHWIDEDGDCKDTRAAILIERSLTAAKLDKKTCKVISGKWDDYYYSEILYQASDVDIDQLVSLKHAYDHGGSLWSFEEKRKFANDPKNLIITNRKYNRQRFKRYYPVDAY
;
A
#
# COMPACT_ATOMS: atom_id res chain seq x y z
N MET A 1 13.16 6.69 21.30
CA MET A 1 12.29 7.42 20.35
C MET A 1 10.96 6.69 20.22
N LYS A 2 9.87 7.38 19.89
CA LYS A 2 8.55 6.76 19.64
C LYS A 2 8.35 6.59 18.13
N TYR A 3 7.69 5.51 17.71
CA TYR A 3 7.27 5.32 16.33
C TYR A 3 6.33 6.46 15.89
N ARG A 4 6.55 7.02 14.69
CA ARG A 4 5.66 7.99 14.05
C ARG A 4 5.44 7.58 12.60
N ARG A 5 4.20 7.30 12.22
CA ARG A 5 3.84 6.92 10.85
C ARG A 5 4.21 8.00 9.83
N ALA A 6 4.14 9.27 10.23
CA ALA A 6 4.48 10.42 9.39
C ALA A 6 5.94 10.44 8.91
N ASP A 7 6.86 9.75 9.61
CA ASP A 7 8.26 9.63 9.18
C ASP A 7 8.44 8.69 7.98
N TRP A 8 7.39 7.96 7.60
CA TRP A 8 7.35 6.96 6.53
C TRP A 8 6.40 7.43 5.42
N LYS A 9 6.82 8.45 4.66
CA LYS A 9 6.02 9.01 3.57
C LYS A 9 5.63 7.91 2.56
N HIS A 10 4.34 7.76 2.37
CA HIS A 10 3.71 6.76 1.49
C HIS A 10 2.93 7.45 0.36
N TRP A 11 2.63 6.70 -0.69
CA TRP A 11 1.89 7.16 -1.87
C TRP A 11 2.57 8.37 -2.50
N ILE A 12 3.82 8.15 -2.90
CA ILE A 12 4.58 9.15 -3.63
C ILE A 12 4.37 8.97 -5.12
N ASP A 13 4.30 10.08 -5.83
CA ASP A 13 4.47 10.14 -7.28
C ASP A 13 5.96 10.45 -7.51
N GLU A 14 6.75 9.43 -7.83
CA GLU A 14 8.21 9.54 -7.90
C GLU A 14 8.70 10.03 -9.27
N ASP A 15 7.98 9.72 -10.34
CA ASP A 15 8.29 10.12 -11.72
C ASP A 15 7.49 11.34 -12.20
N GLY A 16 6.53 11.82 -11.41
CA GLY A 16 5.74 13.01 -11.71
C GLY A 16 4.66 12.74 -12.76
N ASP A 17 4.28 11.47 -12.94
CA ASP A 17 3.36 11.04 -13.99
C ASP A 17 1.88 11.04 -13.56
N CYS A 18 1.59 11.64 -12.40
CA CYS A 18 0.32 11.68 -11.65
C CYS A 18 -0.11 10.39 -10.96
N LYS A 19 0.63 9.28 -11.08
CA LYS A 19 0.29 8.00 -10.43
C LYS A 19 1.18 7.83 -9.20
N ASP A 20 0.55 7.98 -8.04
CA ASP A 20 1.22 7.61 -6.80
C ASP A 20 1.56 6.10 -6.78
N THR A 21 2.39 5.70 -5.83
CA THR A 21 2.79 4.29 -5.65
C THR A 21 1.57 3.34 -5.58
N ARG A 22 0.42 3.79 -5.07
CA ARG A 22 -0.78 2.96 -5.04
C ARG A 22 -1.32 2.74 -6.44
N ALA A 23 -1.48 3.82 -7.22
CA ALA A 23 -1.93 3.72 -8.60
C ALA A 23 -0.97 2.87 -9.44
N ALA A 24 0.35 3.07 -9.28
CA ALA A 24 1.37 2.27 -9.94
C ALA A 24 1.21 0.76 -9.63
N ILE A 25 1.10 0.38 -8.34
CA ILE A 25 0.90 -1.01 -7.94
C ILE A 25 -0.39 -1.61 -8.53
N LEU A 26 -1.49 -0.85 -8.52
CA LEU A 26 -2.77 -1.33 -9.07
C LEU A 26 -2.70 -1.54 -10.57
N ILE A 27 -1.96 -0.71 -11.30
CA ILE A 27 -1.78 -0.85 -12.76
C ILE A 27 -0.90 -2.06 -13.05
N GLU A 28 0.26 -2.14 -12.41
CA GLU A 28 1.25 -3.19 -12.63
C GLU A 28 0.69 -4.59 -12.34
N ARG A 29 -0.11 -4.73 -11.28
CA ARG A 29 -0.62 -6.03 -10.81
C ARG A 29 -2.01 -6.38 -11.33
N SER A 30 -2.61 -5.54 -12.17
CA SER A 30 -3.90 -5.86 -12.77
C SER A 30 -3.73 -6.91 -13.87
N LEU A 31 -4.49 -8.00 -13.79
CA LEU A 31 -4.53 -9.08 -14.78
C LEU A 31 -5.16 -8.64 -16.11
N THR A 32 -5.83 -7.50 -16.13
CA THR A 32 -6.40 -6.85 -17.31
C THR A 32 -6.03 -5.38 -17.33
N ALA A 33 -6.17 -4.68 -18.45
CA ALA A 33 -5.94 -3.23 -18.49
C ALA A 33 -6.76 -2.49 -17.42
N ALA A 34 -6.07 -1.82 -16.50
CA ALA A 34 -6.70 -1.02 -15.45
C ALA A 34 -7.32 0.25 -16.07
N LYS A 35 -8.50 0.63 -15.59
CA LYS A 35 -9.15 1.89 -15.97
C LYS A 35 -8.79 2.97 -14.95
N LEU A 36 -8.45 4.15 -15.46
CA LEU A 36 -8.13 5.31 -14.65
C LEU A 36 -9.20 6.39 -14.81
N ASP A 37 -9.46 7.11 -13.74
CA ASP A 37 -10.14 8.40 -13.81
C ASP A 37 -9.22 9.42 -14.48
N LYS A 38 -9.66 10.00 -15.60
CA LYS A 38 -8.84 10.89 -16.43
C LYS A 38 -8.46 12.21 -15.76
N LYS A 39 -9.22 12.65 -14.73
CA LYS A 39 -8.99 13.94 -14.07
C LYS A 39 -8.04 13.80 -12.88
N THR A 40 -8.13 12.68 -12.18
CA THR A 40 -7.42 12.45 -10.91
C THR A 40 -6.30 11.42 -11.00
N CYS A 41 -6.16 10.75 -12.15
CA CYS A 41 -5.21 9.66 -12.39
C CYS A 41 -5.36 8.45 -11.45
N LYS A 42 -6.45 8.40 -10.68
CA LYS A 42 -6.73 7.29 -9.78
C LYS A 42 -7.25 6.11 -10.57
N VAL A 43 -6.77 4.92 -10.22
CA VAL A 43 -7.32 3.67 -10.76
C VAL A 43 -8.73 3.48 -10.19
N ILE A 44 -9.69 3.22 -11.08
CA ILE A 44 -11.12 3.03 -10.72
C ILE A 44 -11.52 1.56 -10.76
N SER A 45 -10.99 0.78 -11.71
CA SER A 45 -11.32 -0.64 -11.87
C SER A 45 -10.21 -1.40 -12.59
N GLY A 46 -10.17 -2.70 -12.40
CA GLY A 46 -9.19 -3.61 -13.01
C GLY A 46 -9.61 -5.04 -12.73
N LYS A 47 -8.64 -5.95 -12.71
CA LYS A 47 -8.85 -7.33 -12.26
C LYS A 47 -7.64 -7.74 -11.44
N TRP A 48 -7.82 -8.04 -10.17
CA TRP A 48 -6.73 -8.37 -9.27
C TRP A 48 -7.01 -9.65 -8.51
N ASP A 49 -5.99 -10.50 -8.39
CA ASP A 49 -6.00 -11.61 -7.44
C ASP A 49 -5.72 -11.05 -6.04
N ASP A 50 -6.54 -11.42 -5.06
CA ASP A 50 -6.22 -11.16 -3.66
C ASP A 50 -5.06 -12.06 -3.21
N TYR A 51 -4.08 -11.48 -2.53
CA TYR A 51 -2.89 -12.21 -2.08
C TYR A 51 -3.18 -13.24 -0.96
N TYR A 52 -4.13 -12.96 -0.07
CA TYR A 52 -4.45 -13.78 1.10
C TYR A 52 -5.66 -14.68 0.89
N TYR A 53 -6.59 -14.27 0.02
CA TYR A 53 -7.87 -14.95 -0.17
C TYR A 53 -8.00 -15.38 -1.63
N SER A 54 -8.64 -16.54 -1.85
CA SER A 54 -8.89 -17.02 -3.21
C SER A 54 -10.09 -16.30 -3.84
N GLU A 55 -9.95 -15.00 -4.10
CA GLU A 55 -10.98 -14.16 -4.73
C GLU A 55 -10.40 -13.18 -5.76
N ILE A 56 -11.26 -12.75 -6.68
CA ILE A 56 -10.93 -11.74 -7.69
C ILE A 56 -11.61 -10.42 -7.32
N LEU A 57 -10.83 -9.35 -7.29
CA LEU A 57 -11.30 -7.99 -7.05
C LEU A 57 -11.38 -7.22 -8.37
N TYR A 58 -12.43 -6.42 -8.55
CA TYR A 58 -12.67 -5.68 -9.80
C TYR A 58 -12.73 -4.16 -9.60
N GLN A 59 -13.23 -3.70 -8.46
CA GLN A 59 -13.31 -2.27 -8.14
C GLN A 59 -12.11 -1.87 -7.31
N ALA A 60 -11.43 -0.79 -7.69
CA ALA A 60 -10.28 -0.29 -6.93
C ALA A 60 -10.67 0.18 -5.52
N SER A 61 -11.95 0.46 -5.27
CA SER A 61 -12.50 0.77 -3.95
C SER A 61 -12.44 -0.41 -2.97
N ASP A 62 -12.47 -1.64 -3.49
CA ASP A 62 -12.48 -2.88 -2.71
C ASP A 62 -11.06 -3.39 -2.43
N VAL A 63 -10.06 -2.81 -3.09
CA VAL A 63 -8.65 -3.16 -2.92
C VAL A 63 -7.99 -2.23 -1.91
N ASP A 64 -7.30 -2.78 -0.90
CA ASP A 64 -6.23 -2.10 -0.17
C ASP A 64 -4.88 -2.63 -0.66
N ILE A 65 -3.83 -1.83 -0.47
CA ILE A 65 -2.46 -2.30 -0.60
C ILE A 65 -1.90 -2.52 0.80
N ASP A 66 -1.52 -3.75 1.08
CA ASP A 66 -0.97 -4.15 2.35
C ASP A 66 0.56 -4.25 2.30
N GLN A 67 1.19 -4.01 3.46
CA GLN A 67 2.64 -4.15 3.62
C GLN A 67 2.95 -5.49 4.27
N LEU A 68 3.65 -6.37 3.56
CA LEU A 68 4.05 -7.69 4.08
C LEU A 68 4.86 -7.55 5.38
N VAL A 69 5.83 -6.65 5.37
CA VAL A 69 6.56 -6.19 6.54
C VAL A 69 6.04 -4.80 6.93
N SER A 70 5.34 -4.73 8.06
CA SER A 70 4.76 -3.47 8.53
C SER A 70 5.82 -2.43 8.88
N LEU A 71 5.49 -1.15 8.72
CA LEU A 71 6.36 -0.03 9.11
C LEU A 71 6.75 -0.08 10.59
N LYS A 72 5.81 -0.46 11.47
CA LYS A 72 6.08 -0.58 12.90
C LYS A 72 7.09 -1.70 13.16
N HIS A 73 6.92 -2.85 12.51
CA HIS A 73 7.87 -3.95 12.64
C HIS A 73 9.26 -3.52 12.16
N ALA A 74 9.36 -2.88 10.98
CA ALA A 74 10.61 -2.34 10.48
C ALA A 74 11.24 -1.33 11.48
N TYR A 75 10.44 -0.43 12.04
CA TYR A 75 10.89 0.52 13.06
C TYR A 75 11.49 -0.17 14.29
N ASP A 76 10.77 -1.15 14.85
CA ASP A 76 11.17 -1.88 16.05
C ASP A 76 12.42 -2.76 15.82
N HIS A 77 12.71 -3.10 14.56
CA HIS A 77 13.83 -3.97 14.15
C HIS A 77 14.97 -3.20 13.45
N GLY A 78 15.20 -1.96 13.85
CA GLY A 78 16.36 -1.15 13.41
C GLY A 78 16.04 -0.06 12.39
N GLY A 79 14.86 -0.09 11.77
CA GLY A 79 14.39 0.97 10.87
C GLY A 79 14.13 2.30 11.56
N SER A 80 14.13 2.34 12.89
CA SER A 80 14.16 3.60 13.66
C SER A 80 15.38 4.47 13.31
N LEU A 81 16.53 3.85 13.01
CA LEU A 81 17.80 4.51 12.69
C LEU A 81 17.90 4.95 11.22
N TRP A 82 17.00 4.49 10.36
CA TRP A 82 16.99 4.86 8.94
C TRP A 82 16.77 6.36 8.74
N SER A 83 17.43 6.89 7.72
CA SER A 83 17.15 8.22 7.17
C SER A 83 15.70 8.31 6.66
N PHE A 84 15.21 9.54 6.48
CA PHE A 84 13.89 9.75 5.88
C PHE A 84 13.78 9.18 4.46
N GLU A 85 14.88 9.17 3.71
CA GLU A 85 14.90 8.62 2.35
C GLU A 85 14.78 7.10 2.37
N GLU A 86 15.49 6.40 3.25
CA GLU A 86 15.36 4.95 3.41
C GLU A 86 13.97 4.54 3.89
N LYS A 87 13.39 5.28 4.86
CA LYS A 87 12.00 5.08 5.31
C LYS A 87 11.01 5.27 4.15
N ARG A 88 11.20 6.31 3.33
CA ARG A 88 10.40 6.55 2.11
C ARG A 88 10.54 5.41 1.12
N LYS A 89 11.76 4.96 0.82
CA LYS A 89 12.01 3.83 -0.11
C LYS A 89 11.32 2.56 0.38
N PHE A 90 11.48 2.21 1.64
CA PHE A 90 10.84 1.02 2.22
C PHE A 90 9.31 1.10 2.20
N ALA A 91 8.73 2.26 2.53
CA ALA A 91 7.28 2.43 2.56
C ALA A 91 6.62 2.30 1.18
N ASN A 92 7.38 2.50 0.09
CA ASN A 92 6.91 2.47 -1.29
C ASN A 92 7.54 1.33 -2.12
N ASP A 93 8.30 0.42 -1.51
CA ASP A 93 8.94 -0.71 -2.20
C ASP A 93 7.88 -1.68 -2.75
N PRO A 94 7.76 -1.84 -4.09
CA PRO A 94 6.79 -2.75 -4.68
C PRO A 94 6.91 -4.18 -4.19
N LYS A 95 8.10 -4.64 -3.78
CA LYS A 95 8.30 -6.00 -3.25
C LYS A 95 7.65 -6.21 -1.89
N ASN A 96 7.45 -5.15 -1.12
CA ASN A 96 6.79 -5.19 0.18
C ASN A 96 5.28 -4.89 0.10
N LEU A 97 4.76 -4.52 -1.08
CA LEU A 97 3.37 -4.11 -1.27
C LEU A 97 2.57 -5.19 -2.00
N ILE A 98 1.43 -5.59 -1.43
CA ILE A 98 0.56 -6.63 -2.00
C ILE A 98 -0.90 -6.15 -2.11
N ILE A 99 -1.65 -6.73 -3.04
CA ILE A 99 -3.09 -6.44 -3.21
C ILE A 99 -3.89 -7.37 -2.31
N THR A 100 -4.83 -6.79 -1.58
CA THR A 100 -5.81 -7.56 -0.81
C THR A 100 -7.12 -6.78 -0.65
N ASN A 101 -8.17 -7.47 -0.24
CA ASN A 101 -9.50 -6.97 0.02
C ASN A 101 -9.47 -6.01 1.21
N ARG A 102 -9.86 -4.77 0.95
CA ARG A 102 -9.92 -3.67 1.89
C ARG A 102 -10.67 -4.01 3.17
N LYS A 103 -11.82 -4.71 3.05
CA LYS A 103 -12.67 -5.01 4.20
C LYS A 103 -11.93 -5.93 5.17
N TYR A 104 -11.40 -7.04 4.66
CA TYR A 104 -10.72 -8.05 5.47
C TYR A 104 -9.41 -7.52 6.03
N ASN A 105 -8.65 -6.80 5.21
CA ASN A 105 -7.37 -6.23 5.64
C ASN A 105 -7.55 -5.25 6.82
N ARG A 106 -8.51 -4.32 6.72
CA ARG A 106 -8.77 -3.37 7.81
C ARG A 106 -9.34 -4.02 9.06
N GLN A 107 -10.16 -5.06 8.90
CA GLN A 107 -10.65 -5.83 10.04
C GLN A 107 -9.49 -6.53 10.76
N ARG A 108 -8.57 -7.14 10.01
CA ARG A 108 -7.34 -7.74 10.54
C ARG A 108 -6.48 -6.70 11.25
N PHE A 109 -6.25 -5.54 10.65
CA PHE A 109 -5.49 -4.45 11.29
C PHE A 109 -6.11 -4.00 12.62
N LYS A 110 -7.43 -3.76 12.66
CA LYS A 110 -8.12 -3.38 13.91
C LYS A 110 -7.96 -4.44 15.01
N ARG A 111 -7.95 -5.73 14.64
CA ARG A 111 -7.81 -6.83 15.60
C ARG A 111 -6.39 -6.93 16.16
N TYR A 112 -5.37 -6.81 15.32
CA TYR A 112 -3.98 -7.06 15.70
C TYR A 112 -3.19 -5.80 16.07
N TYR A 113 -3.65 -4.62 15.66
CA TYR A 113 -3.02 -3.32 15.93
C TYR A 113 -4.05 -2.29 16.42
N PRO A 114 -4.71 -2.52 17.57
CA PRO A 114 -5.81 -1.68 18.06
C PRO A 114 -5.37 -0.27 18.50
N VAL A 115 -4.07 -0.03 18.69
CA VAL A 115 -3.50 1.26 19.13
C VAL A 115 -2.22 1.50 18.33
N ASP A 116 -2.06 2.70 17.77
CA ASP A 116 -0.89 3.20 17.00
C ASP A 116 -0.72 2.77 15.51
N ALA A 117 -1.78 2.30 14.84
CA ALA A 117 -1.69 1.87 13.44
C ALA A 117 -1.91 2.96 12.37
N TYR A 118 -2.24 4.22 12.72
CA TYR A 118 -2.46 5.31 11.76
C TYR A 118 -1.69 6.58 12.14
#